data_AF-A0A1Y1LC48-F1
#
_entry.id   AF-A0A1Y1LC48-F1
#
_cell.length_a   1.000
_cell.length_b   1.000
_cell.length_c   1.000
_cell.angle_alpha   90.00
_cell.angle_beta   90.00
_cell.angle_gamma   90.00
#
_symmetry.space_group_name_H-M   'P 1'
#
loop_
_entity.id
_entity.type
_entity.pdbx_description
1 polymer ?
#
loop_
_entity_poly.entity_id
_entity_poly.type
_entity_poly.pdbx_seq_one_letter_code
_entity_poly.pdbx_strand_id
1 'polypeptide(L)'
;KTRPQQKNFIQHLYKANISNHSQELTLNHLNLAPQLARQIEECYNIRRNDIFQVVLRDEVRKGSKDVVENIDWKLKWIMGSSKLDTLREPFLQVDLHCFKKQNDVRNTFNFEMNLDQVNRLIHDLEQALVAYQS
;
A
#
# COMPACT_ATOMS: atom_id res chain seq x y z
N LYS A 1 -28.37 -17.30 -15.91
CA LYS A 1 -26.94 -17.71 -15.71
C LYS A 1 -25.91 -16.68 -16.23
N THR A 2 -26.32 -15.55 -16.82
CA THR A 2 -25.46 -14.58 -17.53
C THR A 2 -24.79 -13.50 -16.65
N ARG A 3 -25.48 -13.02 -15.61
CA ARG A 3 -24.97 -11.99 -14.67
C ARG A 3 -23.58 -12.27 -14.03
N PRO A 4 -23.27 -13.49 -13.54
CA PRO A 4 -21.96 -13.75 -12.94
C PRO A 4 -20.81 -13.72 -13.96
N GLN A 5 -21.05 -14.09 -15.22
CA GLN A 5 -20.03 -14.07 -16.27
C GLN A 5 -19.63 -12.64 -16.63
N GLN A 6 -20.61 -11.73 -16.72
CA GLN A 6 -20.38 -10.31 -17.00
C GLN A 6 -19.56 -9.63 -15.90
N LYS A 7 -19.89 -9.91 -14.63
CA LYS A 7 -19.14 -9.39 -13.48
C LYS A 7 -17.66 -9.81 -13.54
N ASN A 8 -17.40 -11.10 -13.76
CA ASN A 8 -16.04 -11.62 -13.81
C ASN A 8 -15.23 -11.01 -14.96
N PHE A 9 -15.88 -10.81 -16.11
CA PHE A 9 -15.28 -10.15 -17.26
C PHE A 9 -14.84 -8.73 -16.94
N ILE A 10 -15.73 -7.89 -16.38
CA ILE A 10 -15.41 -6.50 -16.02
C ILE A 10 -14.28 -6.46 -14.98
N GLN A 11 -14.33 -7.34 -13.97
CA GLN A 11 -13.27 -7.42 -12.96
C GLN A 11 -11.92 -7.78 -13.58
N HIS A 12 -11.89 -8.77 -14.48
CA HIS A 12 -10.65 -9.16 -15.16
C HIS A 12 -10.10 -8.02 -16.01
N LEU A 13 -10.97 -7.34 -16.75
CA LEU A 13 -10.61 -6.20 -17.59
C LEU A 13 -9.98 -5.06 -16.77
N TYR A 14 -10.59 -4.68 -15.65
CA TYR A 14 -10.04 -3.64 -14.77
C TYR A 14 -8.70 -4.06 -14.14
N LYS A 15 -8.59 -5.30 -13.66
CA LYS A 15 -7.34 -5.81 -13.09
C LYS A 15 -6.22 -5.81 -14.12
N ALA A 16 -6.48 -6.32 -15.32
CA ALA A 16 -5.49 -6.40 -16.41
C ALA A 16 -4.99 -5.01 -16.84
N ASN A 17 -5.88 -4.01 -16.91
CA ASN A 17 -5.48 -2.65 -17.27
C ASN A 17 -4.52 -2.03 -16.24
N ILE A 18 -4.80 -2.25 -14.94
CA ILE A 18 -3.93 -1.80 -13.86
C ILE A 18 -2.59 -2.52 -13.86
N SER A 19 -2.57 -3.84 -14.05
CA SER A 19 -1.34 -4.62 -14.13
C SER A 19 -0.45 -4.19 -15.30
N ASN A 20 -1.03 -3.70 -16.39
CA ASN A 20 -0.29 -3.19 -17.55
C ASN A 20 0.14 -1.72 -17.41
N HIS A 21 0.01 -1.11 -16.22
CA HIS A 21 0.33 0.30 -15.94
C HIS A 21 -0.30 1.30 -16.92
N SER A 22 -1.43 0.94 -17.52
CA SER A 22 -2.09 1.80 -18.50
C SER A 22 -2.81 2.95 -17.77
N GLN A 23 -2.66 4.17 -18.28
CA GLN A 23 -3.36 5.34 -17.75
C GLN A 23 -4.84 5.33 -18.15
N GLU A 24 -5.15 4.78 -19.32
CA GLU A 24 -6.50 4.73 -19.88
C GLU A 24 -7.02 3.30 -20.03
N LEU A 25 -8.33 3.14 -19.88
CA LEU A 25 -9.01 1.87 -20.04
C LEU A 25 -9.17 1.53 -21.53
N THR A 26 -8.43 0.54 -22.01
CA THR A 26 -8.50 0.13 -23.43
C THR A 26 -9.76 -0.69 -23.70
N LEU A 27 -10.82 -0.06 -24.25
CA LEU A 27 -12.09 -0.72 -24.57
C LEU A 27 -12.31 -0.97 -26.08
N ASN A 28 -11.45 -0.44 -26.94
CA ASN A 28 -11.64 -0.42 -28.41
C ASN A 28 -11.81 -1.82 -29.04
N HIS A 29 -11.27 -2.85 -28.41
CA HIS A 29 -11.33 -4.23 -28.88
C HIS A 29 -12.67 -4.94 -28.59
N LEU A 30 -13.57 -4.34 -27.81
CA LEU A 30 -14.79 -4.99 -27.31
C LEU A 30 -16.05 -4.67 -28.11
N ASN A 31 -15.95 -3.85 -29.16
CA ASN A 31 -17.06 -3.46 -30.03
C ASN A 31 -18.34 -3.09 -29.25
N LEU A 32 -18.17 -2.31 -28.18
CA LEU A 32 -19.26 -1.90 -27.28
C LEU A 32 -19.97 -0.67 -27.83
N ALA A 33 -21.26 -0.53 -27.49
CA ALA A 33 -21.99 0.70 -27.74
C ALA A 33 -21.29 1.89 -27.03
N PRO A 34 -21.17 3.07 -27.66
CA PRO A 34 -20.41 4.19 -27.12
C PRO A 34 -20.84 4.63 -25.70
N GLN A 35 -22.14 4.58 -25.43
CA GLN A 35 -22.69 4.91 -24.11
C GLN A 35 -22.24 3.92 -23.03
N LEU A 36 -22.22 2.63 -23.35
CA LEU A 36 -21.81 1.58 -22.42
C LEU A 36 -20.30 1.63 -22.16
N ALA A 37 -19.49 1.89 -23.19
CA ALA A 37 -18.05 2.06 -23.04
C ALA A 37 -17.72 3.21 -22.06
N ARG A 38 -18.38 4.36 -22.24
CA ARG A 38 -18.22 5.53 -21.35
C ARG A 38 -18.59 5.22 -19.90
N GLN A 39 -19.69 4.52 -19.66
CA GLN A 39 -20.10 4.14 -18.31
C GLN A 39 -19.10 3.21 -17.62
N ILE A 40 -18.53 2.27 -18.37
CA ILE A 40 -17.50 1.34 -17.86
C ILE A 40 -16.21 2.11 -17.52
N GLU A 41 -15.84 3.08 -18.35
CA GLU A 41 -14.66 3.94 -18.13
C GLU A 41 -14.84 4.87 -16.93
N GLU A 42 -16.00 5.54 -16.80
CA GLU A 42 -16.31 6.37 -15.62
C GLU A 42 -16.25 5.55 -14.33
N CYS A 43 -16.85 4.34 -14.34
CA CYS A 43 -16.80 3.44 -13.20
C CYS A 43 -15.36 3.00 -12.86
N TYR A 44 -14.52 2.79 -13.87
CA TYR A 44 -13.11 2.49 -13.67
C TYR A 44 -12.38 3.67 -13.04
N ASN A 45 -12.56 4.87 -13.57
CA ASN A 45 -11.87 6.07 -13.11
C ASN A 45 -12.21 6.40 -11.64
N ILE A 46 -13.48 6.28 -11.25
CA ILE A 46 -13.91 6.47 -9.86
C ILE A 46 -13.23 5.48 -8.91
N ARG A 47 -13.10 4.22 -9.33
CA ARG A 47 -12.63 3.12 -8.47
C ARG A 47 -11.19 2.71 -8.71
N ARG A 48 -10.45 3.45 -9.53
CA ARG A 48 -9.11 3.08 -10.00
C ARG A 48 -8.17 2.82 -8.84
N ASN A 49 -8.17 3.71 -7.84
CA ASN A 49 -7.33 3.59 -6.66
C ASN A 49 -7.68 2.35 -5.84
N ASP A 50 -8.96 2.07 -5.62
CA ASP A 50 -9.40 0.87 -4.88
C ASP A 50 -8.97 -0.41 -5.60
N ILE A 51 -9.17 -0.46 -6.92
CA ILE A 51 -8.80 -1.62 -7.74
C ILE A 51 -7.27 -1.78 -7.72
N PHE A 52 -6.51 -0.68 -7.79
CA PHE A 52 -5.06 -0.67 -7.69
C PHE A 52 -4.58 -1.24 -6.36
N GLN A 53 -5.15 -0.80 -5.23
CA GLN A 53 -4.81 -1.32 -3.91
C GLN A 53 -5.11 -2.82 -3.80
N VAL A 54 -6.22 -3.29 -4.37
CA VAL A 54 -6.56 -4.72 -4.39
C VAL A 54 -5.57 -5.51 -5.25
N VAL A 55 -5.21 -5.03 -6.43
CA VAL A 55 -4.22 -5.68 -7.31
C VAL A 55 -2.85 -5.71 -6.66
N LEU A 56 -2.39 -4.60 -6.09
CA LEU A 56 -1.13 -4.54 -5.35
C LEU A 56 -1.12 -5.54 -4.20
N ARG A 57 -2.19 -5.59 -3.39
CA ARG A 57 -2.32 -6.56 -2.31
C ARG A 57 -2.29 -8.00 -2.83
N ASP A 58 -2.96 -8.30 -3.94
CA ASP A 58 -2.93 -9.62 -4.57
C ASP A 58 -1.51 -10.00 -5.03
N GLU A 59 -0.77 -9.09 -5.67
CA GLU A 59 0.61 -9.32 -6.12
C GLU A 59 1.59 -9.48 -4.95
N VAL A 60 1.50 -8.58 -3.97
CA VAL A 60 2.24 -8.67 -2.71
C VAL A 60 2.00 -10.01 -2.02
N ARG A 61 0.74 -10.47 -1.98
CA ARG A 61 0.37 -11.77 -1.42
C ARG A 61 0.96 -12.96 -2.18
N LYS A 62 1.34 -12.81 -3.45
CA LYS A 62 2.08 -13.88 -4.15
C LYS A 62 3.51 -13.99 -3.63
N GLY A 63 4.11 -12.90 -3.16
CA GLY A 63 5.43 -12.86 -2.55
C GLY A 63 5.53 -13.67 -1.24
N SER A 64 6.74 -14.09 -0.89
CA SER A 64 7.03 -14.78 0.37
C SER A 64 7.37 -13.83 1.53
N LYS A 65 7.38 -12.51 1.27
CA LYS A 65 7.80 -11.49 2.23
C LYS A 65 6.59 -10.86 2.91
N ASP A 66 6.81 -10.45 4.15
CA ASP A 66 5.84 -9.68 4.95
C ASP A 66 5.73 -8.28 4.35
N VAL A 67 4.51 -7.75 4.23
CA VAL A 67 4.28 -6.40 3.75
C VAL A 67 3.57 -5.57 4.80
N VAL A 68 4.11 -4.38 5.01
CA VAL A 68 3.57 -3.37 5.93
C VAL A 68 2.28 -2.80 5.34
N GLU A 69 1.17 -2.94 6.07
CA GLU A 69 -0.14 -2.37 5.71
C GLU A 69 -0.43 -1.06 6.44
N ASN A 70 0.00 -0.96 7.70
CA ASN A 70 -0.21 0.23 8.53
C ASN A 70 1.02 0.53 9.39
N ILE A 71 1.23 1.81 9.67
CA ILE A 71 2.31 2.32 10.51
C ILE A 71 1.70 3.17 11.61
N ASP A 72 1.76 2.69 12.84
CA ASP A 72 1.39 3.47 14.02
C ASP A 72 2.67 3.93 14.74
N TRP A 73 2.63 5.11 15.36
CA TRP A 73 3.80 5.66 16.04
C TRP A 73 3.44 6.42 17.30
N LYS A 74 4.38 6.47 18.24
CA LYS A 74 4.24 7.20 19.50
C LYS A 74 5.57 7.82 19.92
N LEU A 75 5.55 9.12 20.22
CA LEU A 75 6.67 9.82 20.82
C LEU A 75 6.70 9.57 22.34
N LYS A 76 7.83 9.10 22.85
CA LYS A 76 8.09 8.87 24.28
C LYS A 76 9.17 9.82 24.77
N TRP A 77 8.98 10.35 25.97
CA TRP A 77 9.99 11.12 26.68
C TRP A 77 10.52 10.28 27.84
N ILE A 78 11.81 10.00 27.83
CA ILE A 78 12.46 9.33 28.98
C ILE A 78 12.81 10.41 29.99
N MET A 79 12.10 10.46 31.11
CA MET A 79 12.41 11.36 32.22
C MET A 79 13.21 10.60 33.29
N GLY A 80 14.53 10.81 33.33
CA GLY A 80 15.37 10.28 34.41
C GLY A 80 14.97 10.88 35.76
N SER A 81 14.81 10.05 36.79
CA SER A 81 14.27 10.47 38.11
C SER A 81 15.34 10.86 39.14
N SER A 82 16.61 10.96 38.78
CA SER A 82 17.71 11.25 39.72
C SER A 82 18.51 12.48 39.28
N LYS A 83 18.87 13.32 40.26
CA LYS A 83 19.44 14.69 40.19
C LYS A 83 20.79 14.87 39.47
N LEU A 84 21.13 14.07 38.47
CA LEU A 84 22.32 14.26 37.63
C LEU A 84 21.87 14.20 36.17
N ASP A 85 21.89 15.35 35.51
CA ASP A 85 21.55 15.59 34.11
C ASP A 85 20.38 14.78 33.57
N THR A 86 19.17 15.36 33.62
CA THR A 86 18.02 14.88 32.85
C THR A 86 18.36 14.89 31.36
N LEU A 87 18.88 13.78 30.85
CA LEU A 87 18.98 13.49 29.43
C LEU A 87 17.55 13.32 28.89
N ARG A 88 16.95 14.44 28.48
CA ARG A 88 15.60 14.50 27.90
C ARG A 88 15.69 14.19 26.41
N GLU A 89 16.01 12.95 26.08
CA GLU A 89 16.00 12.52 24.69
C GLU A 89 14.63 11.94 24.34
N PRO A 90 13.96 12.48 23.30
CA PRO A 90 12.74 11.89 22.79
C PRO A 90 13.08 10.63 21.98
N PHE A 91 12.27 9.59 22.17
CA PHE A 91 12.33 8.36 21.39
C PHE A 91 11.02 8.15 20.65
N LEU A 92 11.10 7.71 19.40
CA LEU A 92 9.95 7.33 18.61
C LEU A 92 9.79 5.81 18.69
N GLN A 93 8.67 5.33 19.24
CA GLN A 93 8.23 3.95 19.06
C GLN A 93 7.44 3.87 17.75
N VAL A 94 7.78 2.89 16.92
CA VAL A 94 7.09 2.59 15.67
C VAL A 94 6.55 1.17 15.72
N ASP A 95 5.29 1.02 15.31
CA ASP A 95 4.57 -0.24 15.17
C ASP A 95 4.22 -0.44 13.69
N LEU A 96 4.87 -1.41 13.05
CA LEU A 96 4.59 -1.80 11.67
C LEU A 96 3.64 -2.99 11.66
N HIS A 97 2.40 -2.77 11.25
CA HIS A 97 1.41 -3.83 11.07
C HIS A 97 1.61 -4.49 9.72
N CYS A 98 2.08 -5.73 9.74
CA CYS A 98 2.39 -6.52 8.55
C CYS A 98 1.37 -7.65 8.33
N PHE A 99 1.14 -7.96 7.06
CA PHE A 99 0.33 -9.10 6.64
C PHE A 99 1.22 -10.25 6.12
N LYS A 100 0.99 -11.48 6.61
CA LYS A 100 1.64 -12.71 6.11
C LYS A 100 0.72 -13.54 5.20
N LYS A 101 1.27 -13.99 4.07
CA LYS A 101 0.60 -14.85 3.08
C LYS A 101 -0.02 -16.12 3.68
N GLN A 102 0.64 -16.74 4.65
CA GLN A 102 0.42 -18.16 4.90
C GLN A 102 -0.78 -18.49 5.80
N ASN A 103 -1.18 -17.60 6.72
CA ASN A 103 -2.17 -17.94 7.75
C ASN A 103 -3.15 -16.80 8.13
N ASP A 104 -3.26 -15.72 7.35
CA ASP A 104 -4.02 -14.50 7.75
C ASP A 104 -3.54 -13.92 9.10
N VAL A 105 -2.30 -14.25 9.47
CA VAL A 105 -1.68 -13.79 10.73
C VAL A 105 -1.17 -12.39 10.48
N ARG A 106 -1.78 -11.43 11.18
CA ARG A 106 -1.24 -10.09 11.33
C ARG A 106 -0.08 -10.15 12.30
N ASN A 107 1.08 -9.67 11.88
CA ASN A 107 2.24 -9.54 12.74
C ASN A 107 2.54 -8.05 12.93
N THR A 108 2.91 -7.64 14.13
CA THR A 108 3.33 -6.27 14.39
C THR A 108 4.82 -6.28 14.71
N PHE A 109 5.62 -5.58 13.91
CA PHE A 109 7.02 -5.34 14.22
C PHE A 109 7.14 -4.01 14.97
N ASN A 110 7.60 -4.10 16.21
CA ASN A 110 7.78 -2.96 17.09
C ASN A 110 9.28 -2.65 17.25
N PHE A 111 9.66 -1.38 17.16
CA PHE A 111 11.00 -0.93 17.48
C PHE A 111 11.00 0.54 17.91
N GLU A 112 12.10 0.95 18.56
CA GLU A 112 12.31 2.32 19.03
C GLU A 112 13.51 2.94 18.33
N MET A 113 13.39 4.24 18.05
CA MET A 113 14.45 5.02 17.38
C MET A 113 14.68 6.36 18.09
N ASN A 114 15.93 6.79 18.15
CA ASN A 114 16.28 8.18 18.46
C ASN A 114 16.17 9.06 17.20
N LEU A 115 16.34 10.37 17.37
CA LEU A 115 16.21 11.35 16.28
C LEU A 115 17.15 11.04 15.09
N ASP A 116 18.40 10.68 15.36
CA ASP A 116 19.39 10.38 14.31
C ASP A 116 19.01 9.14 13.51
N GLN A 117 18.48 8.10 14.17
CA GLN A 117 17.98 6.89 13.52
C GLN A 117 16.75 7.19 12.66
N VAL A 118 15.82 8.02 13.16
CA VAL A 118 14.64 8.46 12.38
C VAL A 118 15.07 9.22 11.13
N ASN A 119 16.00 10.17 11.25
CA ASN A 119 16.49 10.93 10.11
C ASN A 119 17.16 10.04 9.07
N ARG A 120 17.96 9.05 9.49
CA ARG A 120 18.54 8.06 8.58
C ARG A 120 17.48 7.22 7.89
N LEU A 121 16.48 6.74 8.63
CA LEU A 121 15.39 5.94 8.05
C LEU A 121 14.61 6.74 6.99
N ILE A 122 14.27 8.00 7.26
CA ILE A 122 13.60 8.87 6.30
C ILE A 122 14.46 9.03 5.04
N HIS A 123 15.74 9.32 5.21
CA HIS A 123 16.66 9.46 4.08
C HIS A 123 16.74 8.19 3.23
N ASP A 124 16.91 7.03 3.84
CA ASP A 124 17.00 5.75 3.13
C ASP A 124 15.70 5.43 2.37
N LEU A 125 14.54 5.75 2.95
CA LEU A 125 13.24 5.58 2.30
C LEU A 125 13.04 6.54 1.13
N GLU A 126 13.47 7.80 1.26
CA GLU A 126 13.42 8.79 0.17
C GLU A 126 14.32 8.35 -1.00
N GLN A 127 15.53 7.85 -0.73
CA GLN A 127 16.41 7.31 -1.77
C GLN A 127 15.81 6.08 -2.46
N ALA A 128 15.19 5.18 -1.70
CA ALA A 128 14.51 4.02 -2.26
C ALA A 128 13.31 4.43 -3.14
N LEU A 129 12.58 5.48 -2.76
CA LEU A 129 11.48 6.03 -3.54
C LEU A 129 11.98 6.61 -4.87
N VAL A 130 13.09 7.37 -4.85
CA VAL A 130 13.71 7.91 -6.08
C VAL A 130 14.15 6.78 -7.01
N ALA A 131 14.82 5.75 -6.47
CA ALA A 131 15.26 4.59 -7.24
C ALA A 131 14.10 3.75 -7.82
N TYR A 132 12.93 3.77 -7.18
CA TYR A 132 11.72 3.12 -7.71
C TYR A 132 11.05 3.92 -8.83
N GLN A 133 11.20 5.24 -8.82
CA GLN A 133 10.61 6.14 -9.82
C GLN A 133 11.48 6.31 -11.09
N SER A 134 12.77 5.99 -11.01
CA SER A 134 13.73 5.98 -12.13
C SER A 134 13.65 4.71 -12.96
#